data_AF-A0A9D2RN09-F1
#
_entry.id   AF-A0A9D2RN09-F1
#
_cell.length_a   1.000
_cell.length_b   1.000
_cell.length_c   1.000
_cell.angle_alpha   90.00
_cell.angle_beta   90.00
_cell.angle_gamma   90.00
#
_symmetry.space_group_name_H-M   'P 1'
#
loop_
_entity.id
_entity.type
_entity.pdbx_description
1 polymer ?
#
loop_
_entity_poly.entity_id
_entity_poly.type
_entity_poly.pdbx_seq_one_letter_code
_entity_poly.pdbx_strand_id
1 'polypeptide(L)'
;MTTADAEPSPLPAPASVPGRADAGFEITARHGAKARAGVITTPHGPIATPAFIPVGTKATVKAVLPEAMTQLGAQALLANAYHLYLQPGHDLVDEAGGLGAFMNWPGPSYTDSGGFQVMSLGAGFRKVLSSEFSGGVSARTASGEDDAVAEGKERLAHVDDDGVTFRSFINGDVHRFTPEISMQIQHGLGADVMFAFDELTTLMNSRRYQEQALERTRLWAIRCLAEHARLSFERTHRPYQQLWGVIQGAQYEDLRRQAAHDLGAMEVDGWSFDGFGIGGALEKENLGTIVGWVTDELPEQRPRHLLGISEVDDLFVAIAAGADTFDCVSPSRVARNSAVYTRTGRVNLTGARYRRQFAPIDESCDCYTCTHYTAAYIHHLFRAKEMLSSTLCTIHNERFVVRLVDEIRAAIPAGDFDALREERTAAYYGAPR
;
A
#
# COMPACT_ATOMS: atom_id res chain seq x y z
N MET A 1 -24.38 -18.70 43.46
CA MET A 1 -22.94 -18.39 43.39
C MET A 1 -22.70 -17.76 42.03
N THR A 2 -22.68 -16.44 42.00
CA THR A 2 -22.31 -15.62 40.84
C THR A 2 -20.82 -15.81 40.59
N THR A 3 -20.46 -16.34 39.44
CA THR A 3 -19.09 -16.29 38.93
C THR A 3 -18.74 -14.82 38.75
N ALA A 4 -17.89 -14.30 39.65
CA ALA A 4 -17.26 -13.02 39.43
C ALA A 4 -16.43 -13.15 38.14
N ASP A 5 -16.76 -12.35 37.13
CA ASP A 5 -15.90 -12.15 35.97
C ASP A 5 -14.56 -11.63 36.51
N ALA A 6 -13.56 -12.50 36.51
CA ALA A 6 -12.21 -12.13 36.87
C ALA A 6 -11.75 -11.07 35.85
N GLU A 7 -11.34 -9.90 36.32
CA GLU A 7 -10.68 -8.92 35.46
C GLU A 7 -9.52 -9.62 34.73
N PRO A 8 -9.40 -9.47 33.40
CA PRO A 8 -8.30 -10.08 32.67
C PRO A 8 -6.98 -9.59 33.27
N SER A 9 -6.07 -10.53 33.54
CA SER A 9 -4.72 -10.21 34.01
C SER A 9 -4.11 -9.15 33.10
N PRO A 10 -3.42 -8.12 33.63
CA PRO A 10 -2.77 -7.12 32.81
C PRO A 10 -1.85 -7.80 31.80
N LEU A 11 -1.91 -7.35 30.54
CA LEU A 11 -1.03 -7.86 29.49
C LEU A 11 0.44 -7.62 29.90
N PRO A 12 1.36 -8.52 29.55
CA PRO A 12 2.77 -8.31 29.82
C PRO A 12 3.29 -7.03 29.15
N ALA A 13 4.44 -6.54 29.60
CA ALA A 13 5.02 -5.32 29.04
C ALA A 13 5.43 -5.53 27.56
N PRO A 14 5.23 -4.55 26.66
CA PRO A 14 5.75 -4.48 25.29
C PRO A 14 7.09 -5.15 25.03
N ALA A 15 8.08 -4.84 25.87
CA ALA A 15 9.47 -5.27 25.72
C ALA A 15 9.67 -6.78 25.93
N SER A 16 8.66 -7.50 26.43
CA SER A 16 8.73 -8.95 26.64
C SER A 16 8.36 -9.76 25.39
N VAL A 17 7.89 -9.12 24.31
CA VAL A 17 7.62 -9.80 23.03
C VAL A 17 8.93 -10.02 22.26
N PRO A 18 9.31 -11.27 21.94
CA PRO A 18 10.52 -11.56 21.16
C PRO A 18 10.52 -10.86 19.79
N GLY A 19 11.67 -10.35 19.37
CA GLY A 19 11.85 -9.70 18.06
C GLY A 19 11.28 -8.28 17.93
N ARG A 20 10.45 -7.82 18.88
CA ARG A 20 9.91 -6.45 18.83
C ARG A 20 10.99 -5.38 19.02
N ALA A 21 11.96 -5.62 19.91
CA ALA A 21 13.07 -4.68 20.14
C ALA A 21 13.99 -4.54 18.93
N ASP A 22 14.00 -5.55 18.04
CA ASP A 22 14.79 -5.55 16.81
C ASP A 22 14.05 -4.85 15.66
N ALA A 23 12.72 -4.71 15.74
CA ALA A 23 11.92 -3.99 14.76
C ALA A 23 12.07 -2.48 14.96
N GLY A 24 12.25 -1.74 13.86
CA GLY A 24 12.42 -0.29 13.93
C GLY A 24 12.76 0.34 12.60
N PHE A 25 13.02 1.65 12.65
CA PHE A 25 13.40 2.46 11.50
C PHE A 25 14.59 3.36 11.86
N GLU A 26 15.66 3.26 11.07
CA GLU A 26 16.86 4.08 11.21
C GLU A 26 17.01 5.01 10.01
N ILE A 27 17.20 6.31 10.25
CA ILE A 27 17.45 7.30 9.19
C ILE A 27 18.96 7.42 8.97
N THR A 28 19.41 7.15 7.74
CA THR A 28 20.83 7.13 7.37
C THR A 28 21.27 8.37 6.59
N ALA A 29 20.36 9.03 5.86
CA ALA A 29 20.66 10.25 5.12
C ALA A 29 19.42 11.11 4.92
N ARG A 30 19.63 12.38 4.53
CA ARG A 30 18.56 13.37 4.34
C ARG A 30 18.80 14.22 3.10
N HIS A 31 17.71 14.68 2.51
CA HIS A 31 17.70 15.71 1.49
C HIS A 31 16.61 16.75 1.82
N GLY A 32 16.95 18.03 1.78
CA GLY A 32 16.04 19.10 2.20
C GLY A 32 15.55 18.93 3.65
N ALA A 33 14.33 19.40 3.93
CA ALA A 33 13.78 19.39 5.28
C ALA A 33 13.20 18.03 5.71
N LYS A 34 12.65 17.26 4.77
CA LYS A 34 11.80 16.09 5.07
C LYS A 34 12.24 14.80 4.40
N ALA A 35 12.84 14.87 3.20
CA ALA A 35 13.26 13.68 2.46
C ALA A 35 14.36 12.93 3.23
N ARG A 36 14.27 11.61 3.24
CA ARG A 36 15.11 10.75 4.05
C ARG A 36 15.37 9.42 3.35
N ALA A 37 16.57 8.91 3.56
CA ALA A 37 16.91 7.53 3.30
C ALA A 37 17.15 6.84 4.65
N GLY A 38 16.78 5.56 4.73
CA GLY A 38 16.85 4.81 5.98
C GLY A 38 16.70 3.32 5.77
N VAL A 39 16.54 2.59 6.88
CA VAL A 39 16.36 1.14 6.89
C VAL A 39 15.24 0.79 7.87
N ILE A 40 14.22 0.07 7.38
CA ILE A 40 13.22 -0.59 8.21
C ILE A 40 13.73 -2.00 8.52
N THR A 41 13.79 -2.38 9.79
CA THR A 41 14.20 -3.73 10.20
C THR A 41 12.97 -4.61 10.38
N THR A 42 12.92 -5.74 9.67
CA THR A 42 11.86 -6.75 9.83
C THR A 42 12.44 -8.14 10.07
N PRO A 43 11.64 -9.09 10.61
CA PRO A 43 12.11 -10.46 10.82
C PRO A 43 12.63 -11.17 9.57
N HIS A 44 12.09 -10.85 8.39
CA HIS A 44 12.48 -11.48 7.12
C HIS A 44 13.48 -10.64 6.30
N GLY A 45 14.06 -9.59 6.88
CA GLY A 45 15.15 -8.81 6.30
C GLY A 45 14.96 -7.29 6.39
N PRO A 46 16.01 -6.52 6.10
CA PRO A 46 15.92 -5.07 6.07
C PRO A 46 15.24 -4.57 4.79
N ILE A 47 14.59 -3.40 4.87
CA ILE A 47 14.05 -2.66 3.73
C ILE A 47 14.73 -1.28 3.70
N ALA A 48 15.57 -1.03 2.71
CA ALA A 48 16.20 0.27 2.50
C ALA A 48 15.19 1.25 1.89
N THR A 49 14.94 2.37 2.57
CA THR A 49 13.98 3.41 2.17
C THR A 49 14.68 4.62 1.51
N PRO A 50 14.05 5.31 0.54
CA PRO A 50 12.74 5.02 -0.01
C PRO A 50 12.62 3.67 -0.73
N ALA A 51 11.47 2.99 -0.65
CA ALA A 51 11.22 1.69 -1.31
C ALA A 51 9.84 1.59 -1.96
N PHE A 52 9.77 0.97 -3.14
CA PHE A 52 8.51 0.55 -3.75
C PHE A 52 8.20 -0.91 -3.41
N ILE A 53 6.96 -1.19 -3.05
CA ILE A 53 6.47 -2.48 -2.57
C ILE A 53 5.46 -3.03 -3.60
N PRO A 54 5.86 -3.95 -4.51
CA PRO A 54 4.95 -4.53 -5.48
C PRO A 54 3.77 -5.27 -4.84
N VAL A 55 2.59 -5.13 -5.44
CA VAL A 55 1.34 -5.65 -4.86
C VAL A 55 1.00 -7.04 -5.40
N GLY A 56 1.11 -8.03 -4.54
CA GLY A 56 0.67 -9.42 -4.70
C GLY A 56 -0.75 -9.68 -4.20
N THR A 57 -1.77 -9.06 -4.81
CA THR A 57 -3.19 -9.02 -4.35
C THR A 57 -3.74 -10.31 -3.73
N LYS A 58 -3.40 -11.49 -4.26
CA LYS A 58 -3.87 -12.80 -3.76
C LYS A 58 -2.69 -13.73 -3.44
N ALA A 59 -1.74 -13.25 -2.63
CA ALA A 59 -0.47 -13.93 -2.38
C ALA A 59 0.32 -14.22 -3.68
N THR A 60 0.17 -13.35 -4.69
CA THR A 60 0.89 -13.45 -5.97
C THR A 60 0.89 -12.11 -6.69
N VAL A 61 2.07 -11.63 -7.07
CA VAL A 61 2.18 -10.54 -8.04
C VAL A 61 1.74 -11.10 -9.39
N LYS A 62 0.73 -10.48 -9.99
CA LYS A 62 -0.01 -11.12 -11.08
C LYS A 62 0.89 -11.39 -12.28
N ALA A 63 0.86 -12.64 -12.76
CA ALA A 63 1.56 -13.15 -13.94
C ALA A 63 3.08 -13.38 -13.80
N VAL A 64 3.66 -13.23 -12.60
CA VAL A 64 5.11 -13.37 -12.38
C VAL A 64 5.40 -14.23 -11.16
N LEU A 65 6.57 -14.89 -11.17
CA LEU A 65 7.05 -15.70 -10.06
C LEU A 65 7.72 -14.80 -9.00
N PRO A 66 7.75 -15.20 -7.71
CA PRO A 66 8.46 -14.48 -6.65
C PRO A 66 9.95 -14.24 -6.95
N GLU A 67 10.61 -15.18 -7.61
CA GLU A 67 12.02 -15.08 -8.02
C GLU A 67 12.23 -13.92 -9.01
N ALA A 68 11.26 -13.64 -9.88
CA ALA A 68 11.33 -12.51 -10.78
C ALA A 68 11.26 -11.17 -10.02
N MET A 69 10.51 -11.11 -8.90
CA MET A 69 10.46 -9.94 -8.03
C MET A 69 11.80 -9.72 -7.31
N THR A 70 12.41 -10.80 -6.83
CA THR A 70 13.76 -10.76 -6.24
C THR A 70 14.79 -10.28 -7.26
N GLN A 71 14.79 -10.86 -8.46
CA GLN A 71 15.74 -10.53 -9.53
C GLN A 71 15.62 -9.09 -10.02
N LEU A 72 14.42 -8.50 -10.01
CA LEU A 72 14.24 -7.10 -10.40
C LEU A 72 14.53 -6.10 -9.27
N GLY A 73 14.88 -6.56 -8.06
CA GLY A 73 15.30 -5.73 -6.94
C GLY A 73 14.19 -5.37 -5.94
N ALA A 74 13.02 -6.01 -5.98
CA ALA A 74 12.00 -5.77 -4.97
C ALA A 74 12.51 -6.23 -3.60
N GLN A 75 12.38 -5.37 -2.59
CA GLN A 75 12.82 -5.66 -1.23
C GLN A 75 11.70 -6.25 -0.37
N ALA A 76 10.44 -6.01 -0.73
CA ALA A 76 9.28 -6.54 -0.02
C ALA A 76 8.08 -6.68 -0.96
N LEU A 77 7.06 -7.43 -0.55
CA LEU A 77 5.80 -7.57 -1.30
C LEU A 77 4.58 -7.30 -0.41
N LEU A 78 3.54 -6.69 -0.98
CA LEU A 78 2.27 -6.43 -0.28
C LEU A 78 1.19 -7.40 -0.74
N ALA A 79 0.53 -8.08 0.18
CA ALA A 79 -0.68 -8.86 -0.09
C ALA A 79 -1.92 -8.17 0.49
N ASN A 80 -3.09 -8.48 -0.08
CA ASN A 80 -4.33 -7.90 0.39
C ASN A 80 -5.04 -8.85 1.38
N ALA A 81 -5.28 -8.38 2.61
CA ALA A 81 -5.87 -9.21 3.65
C ALA A 81 -7.32 -9.59 3.32
N TYR A 82 -8.10 -8.68 2.74
CA TYR A 82 -9.49 -8.94 2.35
C TYR A 82 -9.63 -10.12 1.38
N HIS A 83 -8.78 -10.16 0.34
CA HIS A 83 -8.83 -11.21 -0.65
C HIS A 83 -8.35 -12.54 -0.08
N LEU A 84 -7.30 -12.54 0.74
CA LEU A 84 -6.79 -13.77 1.36
C LEU A 84 -7.72 -14.30 2.45
N TYR A 85 -8.44 -13.43 3.16
CA TYR A 85 -9.51 -13.85 4.06
C TYR A 85 -10.63 -14.59 3.32
N LEU A 86 -11.10 -14.04 2.18
CA LEU A 86 -12.16 -14.69 1.41
C LEU A 86 -11.67 -15.96 0.69
N GLN A 87 -10.41 -15.97 0.28
CA GLN A 87 -9.80 -17.10 -0.42
C GLN A 87 -8.26 -17.00 -0.35
N PRO A 88 -7.57 -17.94 0.33
CA PRO A 88 -8.07 -19.24 0.79
C PRO A 88 -8.64 -19.28 2.22
N GLY A 89 -8.53 -18.20 2.99
CA GLY A 89 -8.69 -18.19 4.45
C GLY A 89 -7.34 -17.93 5.13
N HIS A 90 -7.33 -17.10 6.17
CA HIS A 90 -6.10 -16.73 6.89
C HIS A 90 -5.59 -17.86 7.79
N ASP A 91 -6.48 -18.71 8.30
CA ASP A 91 -6.20 -19.94 9.03
C ASP A 91 -5.40 -20.94 8.18
N LEU A 92 -5.79 -21.15 6.92
CA LEU A 92 -5.05 -22.01 5.99
C LEU A 92 -3.66 -21.45 5.70
N VAL A 93 -3.54 -20.13 5.51
CA VAL A 93 -2.24 -19.48 5.30
C VAL A 93 -1.36 -19.60 6.55
N ASP A 94 -1.94 -19.47 7.74
CA ASP A 94 -1.25 -19.67 9.02
C ASP A 94 -0.69 -21.10 9.12
N GLU A 95 -1.53 -22.12 8.88
CA GLU A 95 -1.14 -23.54 8.86
C GLU A 95 -0.03 -23.83 7.84
N ALA A 96 -0.02 -23.13 6.70
CA ALA A 96 1.02 -23.24 5.68
C ALA A 96 2.36 -22.56 6.05
N GLY A 97 2.44 -21.92 7.22
CA GLY A 97 3.66 -21.26 7.70
C GLY A 97 3.64 -19.73 7.58
N GLY A 98 2.50 -19.13 7.23
CA GLY A 98 2.36 -17.69 6.98
C GLY A 98 2.55 -17.31 5.51
N LEU A 99 2.28 -16.05 5.21
CA LEU A 99 2.17 -15.50 3.85
C LEU A 99 3.43 -15.75 3.02
N GLY A 100 4.61 -15.45 3.57
CA GLY A 100 5.89 -15.62 2.87
C GLY A 100 6.12 -17.07 2.44
N ALA A 101 5.95 -18.02 3.35
CA ALA A 101 6.05 -19.45 3.05
C ALA A 101 4.99 -19.89 2.02
N PHE A 102 3.75 -19.47 2.20
CA PHE A 102 2.63 -19.82 1.33
C PHE A 102 2.83 -19.34 -0.12
N MET A 103 3.42 -18.16 -0.31
CA MET A 103 3.67 -17.59 -1.64
C MET A 103 5.08 -17.82 -2.18
N ASN A 104 5.93 -18.57 -1.47
CA ASN A 104 7.35 -18.75 -1.79
C ASN A 104 8.12 -17.41 -1.91
N TRP A 105 7.84 -16.47 -1.01
CA TRP A 105 8.56 -15.20 -0.87
C TRP A 105 9.37 -15.22 0.44
N PRO A 106 10.71 -15.23 0.37
CA PRO A 106 11.56 -15.32 1.56
C PRO A 106 11.85 -13.98 2.23
N GLY A 107 11.47 -12.86 1.61
CA GLY A 107 11.78 -11.51 2.10
C GLY A 107 10.64 -10.88 2.93
N PRO A 108 10.80 -9.61 3.32
CA PRO A 108 9.78 -8.84 4.02
C PRO A 108 8.45 -8.75 3.28
N SER A 109 7.35 -8.69 4.02
CA SER A 109 6.00 -8.65 3.47
C SER A 109 5.07 -7.69 4.21
N TYR A 110 4.08 -7.17 3.49
CA TYR A 110 3.06 -6.25 4.00
C TYR A 110 1.67 -6.88 3.81
N THR A 111 0.76 -6.61 4.73
CA THR A 111 -0.69 -6.78 4.51
C THR A 111 -1.43 -5.49 4.80
N ASP A 112 -2.37 -5.13 3.93
CA ASP A 112 -3.33 -4.07 4.25
C ASP A 112 -4.41 -4.53 5.25
N SER A 113 -5.17 -3.59 5.79
CA SER A 113 -6.23 -3.88 6.77
C SER A 113 -7.44 -4.61 6.18
N GLY A 114 -7.57 -4.60 4.84
CA GLY A 114 -8.74 -5.04 4.10
C GLY A 114 -9.93 -4.07 4.12
N GLY A 115 -9.90 -3.02 4.95
CA GLY A 115 -10.99 -2.04 5.08
C GLY A 115 -11.29 -1.36 3.74
N PHE A 116 -10.25 -0.88 3.06
CA PHE A 116 -10.37 -0.23 1.75
C PHE A 116 -11.20 -1.06 0.75
N GLN A 117 -10.94 -2.36 0.63
CA GLN A 117 -11.57 -3.23 -0.35
C GLN A 117 -12.99 -3.60 0.06
N VAL A 118 -13.23 -3.82 1.36
CA VAL A 118 -14.58 -4.01 1.90
C VAL A 118 -15.49 -2.83 1.51
N MET A 119 -15.00 -1.60 1.70
CA MET A 119 -15.79 -0.39 1.44
C MET A 119 -15.86 -0.04 -0.07
N SER A 120 -14.76 -0.15 -0.82
CA SER A 120 -14.70 0.23 -2.24
C SER A 120 -15.35 -0.78 -3.20
N LEU A 121 -15.24 -2.09 -2.91
CA LEU A 121 -15.93 -3.13 -3.67
C LEU A 121 -17.38 -3.25 -3.24
N GLY A 122 -17.65 -2.97 -1.96
CA GLY A 122 -18.96 -3.02 -1.37
C GLY A 122 -19.91 -1.95 -1.89
N ALA A 123 -19.44 -0.71 -2.00
CA ALA A 123 -20.30 0.42 -2.34
C ALA A 123 -20.32 0.80 -3.84
N GLY A 124 -19.78 -0.05 -4.73
CA GLY A 124 -19.82 0.20 -6.17
C GLY A 124 -18.95 1.37 -6.66
N PHE A 125 -18.14 1.98 -5.78
CA PHE A 125 -17.27 3.13 -6.02
C PHE A 125 -15.96 2.82 -6.74
N ARG A 126 -15.77 1.57 -7.19
CA ARG A 126 -14.51 1.08 -7.81
C ARG A 126 -13.96 2.00 -8.90
N LYS A 127 -14.82 2.69 -9.68
CA LYS A 127 -14.39 3.60 -10.76
C LYS A 127 -14.01 4.99 -10.25
N VAL A 128 -14.76 5.56 -9.30
CA VAL A 128 -14.53 6.90 -8.73
C VAL A 128 -13.24 6.92 -7.92
N LEU A 129 -13.07 5.95 -7.03
CA LEU A 129 -11.84 5.80 -6.25
C LEU A 129 -10.64 5.55 -7.16
N SER A 130 -10.77 4.67 -8.17
CA SER A 130 -9.67 4.43 -9.11
C SER A 130 -9.23 5.66 -9.88
N SER A 131 -10.14 6.60 -10.17
CA SER A 131 -9.78 7.89 -10.78
C SER A 131 -9.17 8.85 -9.76
N GLU A 132 -9.69 8.92 -8.53
CA GLU A 132 -9.15 9.79 -7.47
C GLU A 132 -7.71 9.39 -7.11
N PHE A 133 -7.44 8.09 -6.90
CA PHE A 133 -6.08 7.58 -6.66
C PHE A 133 -5.16 7.66 -7.88
N SER A 134 -5.70 7.84 -9.09
CA SER A 134 -4.92 7.98 -10.32
C SER A 134 -4.91 9.41 -10.88
N GLY A 135 -5.28 10.42 -10.10
CA GLY A 135 -5.24 11.83 -10.51
C GLY A 135 -6.25 12.23 -11.61
N GLY A 136 -7.36 11.50 -11.75
CA GLY A 136 -8.47 11.86 -12.63
C GLY A 136 -9.46 12.81 -11.95
N VAL A 137 -9.95 13.83 -12.69
CA VAL A 137 -10.95 14.79 -12.20
C VAL A 137 -12.23 14.04 -11.77
N SER A 138 -12.54 14.06 -10.48
CA SER A 138 -13.81 13.53 -9.97
C SER A 138 -14.95 14.44 -10.43
N ALA A 139 -15.85 13.90 -11.25
CA ALA A 139 -17.09 14.59 -11.59
C ALA A 139 -17.93 14.65 -10.31
N ARG A 140 -18.07 15.83 -9.71
CA ARG A 140 -18.95 16.06 -8.56
C ARG A 140 -20.35 15.57 -8.91
N THR A 141 -20.78 14.43 -8.38
CA THR A 141 -22.17 14.03 -8.48
C THR A 141 -23.00 14.97 -7.61
N ALA A 142 -23.98 15.63 -8.24
CA ALA A 142 -24.80 16.69 -7.66
C ALA A 142 -25.77 16.25 -6.55
N SER A 143 -25.67 15.01 -6.05
CA SER A 143 -26.68 14.41 -5.17
C SER A 143 -26.49 14.64 -3.67
N GLY A 144 -25.36 15.18 -3.20
CA GLY A 144 -25.23 15.71 -1.82
C GLY A 144 -25.41 14.72 -0.65
N GLU A 145 -25.65 13.43 -0.92
CA GLU A 145 -25.81 12.39 0.11
C GLU A 145 -24.51 11.61 0.27
N ASP A 146 -24.00 11.55 1.50
CA ASP A 146 -22.77 10.84 1.89
C ASP A 146 -22.82 9.33 1.58
N ASP A 147 -24.03 8.79 1.37
CA ASP A 147 -24.33 7.39 1.09
C ASP A 147 -24.76 7.12 -0.37
N ALA A 148 -24.60 8.09 -1.29
CA ALA A 148 -25.12 7.96 -2.65
C ALA A 148 -24.51 6.77 -3.43
N VAL A 149 -25.32 5.75 -3.71
CA VAL A 149 -24.97 4.62 -4.58
C VAL A 149 -25.37 4.92 -6.03
N ALA A 150 -24.56 4.49 -7.00
CA ALA A 150 -24.92 4.64 -8.41
C ALA A 150 -26.27 3.99 -8.74
N GLU A 151 -27.08 4.66 -9.56
CA GLU A 151 -28.42 4.21 -9.96
C GLU A 151 -28.41 2.75 -10.45
N GLY A 152 -29.25 1.90 -9.83
CA GLY A 152 -29.34 0.47 -10.16
C GLY A 152 -28.31 -0.46 -9.47
N LYS A 153 -27.55 0.00 -8.48
CA LYS A 153 -26.66 -0.85 -7.66
C LYS A 153 -27.11 -0.92 -6.21
N GLU A 154 -26.95 -2.09 -5.59
CA GLU A 154 -27.14 -2.28 -4.15
C GLU A 154 -25.87 -1.91 -3.36
N ARG A 155 -26.06 -1.36 -2.15
CA ARG A 155 -24.98 -1.13 -1.19
C ARG A 155 -24.56 -2.47 -0.58
N LEU A 156 -23.37 -2.96 -0.92
CA LEU A 156 -22.86 -4.24 -0.41
C LEU A 156 -21.98 -4.09 0.83
N ALA A 157 -21.85 -2.89 1.41
CA ALA A 157 -21.14 -2.64 2.67
C ALA A 157 -21.83 -1.57 3.55
N HIS A 158 -21.98 -1.85 4.85
CA HIS A 158 -22.54 -0.96 5.87
C HIS A 158 -21.51 -0.75 6.99
N VAL A 159 -21.23 0.52 7.30
CA VAL A 159 -20.29 0.92 8.36
C VAL A 159 -21.09 1.39 9.57
N ASP A 160 -20.71 0.91 10.75
CA ASP A 160 -21.20 1.37 12.05
C ASP A 160 -20.00 1.53 13.02
N ASP A 161 -20.24 1.92 14.26
CA ASP A 161 -19.16 2.18 15.23
C ASP A 161 -18.30 0.95 15.59
N ASP A 162 -18.79 -0.26 15.33
CA ASP A 162 -18.08 -1.50 15.59
C ASP A 162 -17.32 -2.06 14.39
N GLY A 163 -17.49 -1.47 13.19
CA GLY A 163 -16.80 -1.89 11.97
C GLY A 163 -17.73 -1.99 10.75
N VAL A 164 -17.45 -2.94 9.86
CA VAL A 164 -18.09 -3.00 8.55
C VAL A 164 -18.71 -4.38 8.28
N THR A 165 -19.99 -4.39 7.93
CA THR A 165 -20.72 -5.56 7.42
C THR A 165 -20.74 -5.52 5.91
N PHE A 166 -20.38 -6.60 5.22
CA PHE A 166 -20.36 -6.63 3.76
C PHE A 166 -20.74 -7.99 3.17
N ARG A 167 -21.10 -8.00 1.88
CA ARG A 167 -21.28 -9.24 1.11
C ARG A 167 -20.04 -9.58 0.30
N SER A 168 -19.63 -10.84 0.36
CA SER A 168 -18.56 -11.41 -0.46
C SER A 168 -18.91 -11.29 -1.94
N PHE A 169 -18.00 -10.75 -2.74
CA PHE A 169 -18.15 -10.70 -4.20
C PHE A 169 -17.96 -12.07 -4.88
N ILE A 170 -17.51 -13.09 -4.12
CA ILE A 170 -17.24 -14.44 -4.64
C ILE A 170 -18.52 -15.27 -4.63
N ASN A 171 -19.25 -15.28 -3.51
CA ASN A 171 -20.38 -16.18 -3.28
C ASN A 171 -21.61 -15.49 -2.67
N GLY A 172 -21.53 -14.21 -2.29
CA GLY A 172 -22.65 -13.45 -1.71
C GLY A 172 -22.81 -13.56 -0.20
N ASP A 173 -21.97 -14.36 0.49
CA ASP A 173 -22.04 -14.53 1.94
C ASP A 173 -21.83 -13.22 2.67
N VAL A 174 -22.53 -13.04 3.79
CA VAL A 174 -22.41 -11.84 4.64
C VAL A 174 -21.29 -12.06 5.65
N HIS A 175 -20.36 -11.12 5.72
CA HIS A 175 -19.25 -11.11 6.66
C HIS A 175 -19.22 -9.81 7.47
N ARG A 176 -18.58 -9.86 8.64
CA ARG A 176 -18.37 -8.72 9.52
C ARG A 176 -16.88 -8.55 9.80
N PHE A 177 -16.33 -7.38 9.47
CA PHE A 177 -14.97 -7.00 9.85
C PHE A 177 -15.04 -5.97 10.97
N THR A 178 -14.47 -6.29 12.11
CA THR A 178 -14.19 -5.36 13.21
C THR A 178 -12.67 -5.09 13.26
N PRO A 179 -12.21 -4.08 14.01
CA PRO A 179 -10.79 -3.92 14.31
C PRO A 179 -10.11 -5.21 14.78
N GLU A 180 -10.75 -5.96 15.68
CA GLU A 180 -10.20 -7.19 16.24
C GLU A 180 -10.10 -8.30 15.19
N ILE A 181 -11.16 -8.49 14.39
CA ILE A 181 -11.16 -9.49 13.31
C ILE A 181 -10.10 -9.16 12.27
N SER A 182 -9.91 -7.88 11.92
CA SER A 182 -8.83 -7.47 11.00
C SER A 182 -7.44 -7.81 11.56
N MET A 183 -7.20 -7.56 12.85
CA MET A 183 -5.92 -7.93 13.49
C MET A 183 -5.72 -9.44 13.54
N GLN A 184 -6.76 -10.22 13.86
CA GLN A 184 -6.70 -11.70 13.86
C GLN A 184 -6.38 -12.25 12.47
N ILE A 185 -7.02 -11.71 11.42
CA ILE A 185 -6.75 -12.08 10.04
C ILE A 185 -5.29 -11.81 9.70
N GLN A 186 -4.81 -10.59 9.93
CA GLN A 186 -3.44 -10.22 9.56
C GLN A 186 -2.38 -10.95 10.40
N HIS A 187 -2.66 -11.28 11.66
CA HIS A 187 -1.81 -12.15 12.49
C HIS A 187 -1.77 -13.61 12.00
N GLY A 188 -2.88 -14.11 11.44
CA GLY A 188 -2.91 -15.42 10.77
C GLY A 188 -2.15 -15.41 9.45
N LEU A 189 -2.22 -14.30 8.69
CA LEU A 189 -1.44 -14.14 7.47
C LEU A 189 0.06 -14.03 7.76
N GLY A 190 0.48 -13.45 8.89
CA GLY A 190 1.88 -13.48 9.32
C GLY A 190 2.82 -12.59 8.51
N ALA A 191 2.34 -11.47 7.95
CA ALA A 191 3.18 -10.49 7.26
C ALA A 191 3.98 -9.63 8.24
N ASP A 192 5.19 -9.21 7.85
CA ASP A 192 6.09 -8.40 8.68
C ASP A 192 5.50 -7.04 9.08
N VAL A 193 4.71 -6.43 8.20
CA VAL A 193 4.05 -5.14 8.42
C VAL A 193 2.54 -5.28 8.16
N MET A 194 1.75 -4.83 9.13
CA MET A 194 0.29 -4.81 9.08
C MET A 194 -0.21 -3.37 9.20
N PHE A 195 -1.38 -3.07 8.63
CA PHE A 195 -2.03 -1.79 8.81
C PHE A 195 -3.26 -1.92 9.72
N ALA A 196 -3.43 -0.96 10.63
CA ALA A 196 -4.60 -0.85 11.49
C ALA A 196 -5.88 -0.73 10.65
N PHE A 197 -6.97 -1.30 11.16
CA PHE A 197 -8.27 -1.20 10.51
C PHE A 197 -8.80 0.23 10.60
N ASP A 198 -9.18 0.76 9.45
CA ASP A 198 -9.56 2.16 9.28
C ASP A 198 -10.83 2.27 8.44
N GLU A 199 -11.44 3.45 8.46
CA GLU A 199 -12.52 3.77 7.55
C GLU A 199 -12.02 4.61 6.37
N LEU A 200 -12.31 4.12 5.17
CA LEU A 200 -12.02 4.82 3.94
C LEU A 200 -13.13 5.84 3.67
N THR A 201 -12.72 7.08 3.47
CA THR A 201 -13.57 8.13 2.91
C THR A 201 -13.16 8.52 1.49
N THR A 202 -14.06 9.20 0.79
CA THR A 202 -13.85 9.69 -0.59
C THR A 202 -13.89 11.21 -0.62
N LEU A 203 -13.39 11.85 -1.69
CA LEU A 203 -13.50 13.31 -1.83
C LEU A 203 -14.96 13.80 -1.98
N MET A 204 -15.88 12.88 -2.27
CA MET A 204 -17.30 13.16 -2.41
C MET A 204 -18.04 13.24 -1.08
N ASN A 205 -17.47 12.70 0.00
CA ASN A 205 -18.09 12.76 1.33
C ASN A 205 -18.03 14.18 1.90
N SER A 206 -19.11 14.58 2.56
CA SER A 206 -19.24 15.84 3.29
C SER A 206 -18.19 15.94 4.37
N ARG A 207 -17.75 17.17 4.66
CA ARG A 207 -16.82 17.43 5.77
C ARG A 207 -17.30 16.82 7.09
N ARG A 208 -18.60 16.89 7.38
CA ARG A 208 -19.19 16.27 8.58
C ARG A 208 -18.95 14.75 8.61
N TYR A 209 -19.15 14.07 7.48
CA TYR A 209 -18.86 12.63 7.40
C TYR A 209 -17.37 12.34 7.55
N GLN A 210 -16.50 13.18 6.97
CA GLN A 210 -15.05 13.07 7.14
C GLN A 210 -14.65 13.14 8.62
N GLU A 211 -15.19 14.09 9.37
CA GLU A 211 -14.96 14.24 10.81
C GLU A 211 -15.45 13.01 11.60
N GLN A 212 -16.63 12.47 11.26
CA GLN A 212 -17.18 11.26 11.89
C GLN A 212 -16.32 10.02 11.60
N ALA A 213 -15.92 9.82 10.35
CA ALA A 213 -15.09 8.70 9.94
C ALA A 213 -13.68 8.77 10.55
N LEU A 214 -13.14 9.99 10.73
CA LEU A 214 -11.86 10.21 11.38
C LEU A 214 -11.90 9.79 12.85
N GLU A 215 -12.94 10.21 13.58
CA GLU A 215 -13.12 9.82 14.98
C GLU A 215 -13.32 8.31 15.12
N ARG A 216 -14.11 7.70 14.24
CA ARG A 216 -14.29 6.24 14.21
C ARG A 216 -12.99 5.52 13.92
N THR A 217 -12.19 6.00 12.97
CA THR A 217 -10.84 5.47 12.68
C THR A 217 -9.93 5.59 13.90
N ARG A 218 -9.97 6.70 14.64
CA ARG A 218 -9.21 6.89 15.89
C ARG A 218 -9.63 5.89 16.98
N LEU A 219 -10.93 5.66 17.15
CA LEU A 219 -11.45 4.67 18.11
C LEU A 219 -11.12 3.23 17.69
N TRP A 220 -11.16 2.91 16.40
CA TRP A 220 -10.72 1.62 15.87
C TRP A 220 -9.22 1.39 16.00
N ALA A 221 -8.41 2.44 15.88
CA ALA A 221 -6.96 2.37 16.09
C ALA A 221 -6.60 1.93 17.52
N ILE A 222 -7.33 2.42 18.54
CA ILE A 222 -7.19 1.98 19.93
C ILE A 222 -7.46 0.47 20.05
N ARG A 223 -8.57 0.01 19.45
CA ARG A 223 -8.96 -1.41 19.43
C ARG A 223 -7.94 -2.28 18.70
N CYS A 224 -7.38 -1.79 17.59
CA CYS A 224 -6.31 -2.48 16.86
C CYS A 224 -5.06 -2.65 17.72
N LEU A 225 -4.61 -1.61 18.42
CA LEU A 225 -3.43 -1.70 19.30
C LEU A 225 -3.64 -2.71 20.43
N ALA A 226 -4.82 -2.67 21.08
CA ALA A 226 -5.14 -3.60 22.15
C ALA A 226 -5.14 -5.07 21.67
N GLU A 227 -5.79 -5.34 20.53
CA GLU A 227 -5.83 -6.70 19.98
C GLU A 227 -4.47 -7.15 19.44
N HIS A 228 -3.72 -6.25 18.81
CA HIS A 228 -2.37 -6.53 18.35
C HIS A 228 -1.43 -6.88 19.51
N ALA A 229 -1.54 -6.17 20.63
CA ALA A 229 -0.81 -6.49 21.85
C ALA A 229 -1.13 -7.90 22.34
N ARG A 230 -2.43 -8.22 22.51
CA ARG A 230 -2.90 -9.54 22.95
C ARG A 230 -2.38 -10.66 22.04
N LEU A 231 -2.57 -10.53 20.73
CA LEU A 231 -2.16 -11.53 19.75
C LEU A 231 -0.63 -11.69 19.69
N SER A 232 0.14 -10.61 19.83
CA SER A 232 1.61 -10.68 19.86
C SER A 232 2.13 -11.46 21.06
N PHE A 233 1.42 -11.44 22.21
CA PHE A 233 1.76 -12.28 23.35
C PHE A 233 1.33 -13.73 23.17
N GLU A 234 0.15 -13.98 22.62
CA GLU A 234 -0.36 -15.34 22.41
C GLU A 234 0.42 -16.08 21.31
N ARG A 235 0.91 -15.33 20.31
CA ARG A 235 1.56 -15.88 19.11
C ARG A 235 3.08 -15.68 19.12
N THR A 236 3.73 -15.75 20.29
CA THR A 236 5.20 -15.66 20.43
C THR A 236 5.99 -16.76 19.69
N HIS A 237 5.31 -17.81 19.24
CA HIS A 237 5.87 -18.83 18.35
C HIS A 237 6.02 -18.37 16.89
N ARG A 238 5.46 -17.20 16.53
CA ARG A 238 5.60 -16.53 15.24
C ARG A 238 6.53 -15.32 15.35
N PRO A 239 7.17 -14.90 14.24
CA PRO A 239 7.90 -13.64 14.21
C PRO A 239 7.01 -12.44 14.56
N TYR A 240 7.59 -11.41 15.17
CA TYR A 240 6.88 -10.18 15.48
C TYR A 240 6.42 -9.47 14.19
N GLN A 241 5.17 -9.03 14.17
CA GLN A 241 4.58 -8.27 13.07
C GLN A 241 4.44 -6.82 13.51
N GLN A 242 4.96 -5.86 12.76
CA GLN A 242 4.79 -4.45 13.07
C GLN A 242 3.36 -3.99 12.76
N LEU A 243 2.75 -3.19 13.64
CA LEU A 243 1.45 -2.58 13.39
C LEU A 243 1.59 -1.09 13.05
N TRP A 244 1.14 -0.71 11.87
CA TRP A 244 1.18 0.67 11.38
C TRP A 244 -0.20 1.32 11.41
N GLY A 245 -0.30 2.53 11.96
CA GLY A 245 -1.56 3.29 12.00
C GLY A 245 -1.90 3.85 10.62
N VAL A 246 -3.18 4.09 10.30
CA VAL A 246 -3.59 4.66 9.00
C VAL A 246 -4.11 6.08 9.19
N ILE A 247 -3.45 7.05 8.57
CA ILE A 247 -3.80 8.47 8.63
C ILE A 247 -4.81 8.79 7.51
N GLN A 248 -6.03 9.14 7.91
CA GLN A 248 -7.11 9.66 7.06
C GLN A 248 -7.20 11.20 7.14
N GLY A 249 -8.29 11.81 6.65
CA GLY A 249 -8.53 13.25 6.73
C GLY A 249 -8.74 13.96 5.38
N ALA A 250 -8.82 13.19 4.28
CA ALA A 250 -9.04 13.69 2.92
C ALA A 250 -8.07 14.84 2.57
N GLN A 251 -8.59 16.03 2.25
CA GLN A 251 -7.80 17.21 1.84
C GLN A 251 -7.79 18.36 2.86
N TYR A 252 -8.24 18.11 4.08
CA TYR A 252 -8.36 19.13 5.10
C TYR A 252 -7.11 19.13 5.99
N GLU A 253 -6.39 20.25 6.04
CA GLU A 253 -5.16 20.39 6.84
C GLU A 253 -5.41 20.11 8.31
N ASP A 254 -6.45 20.71 8.88
CA ASP A 254 -6.84 20.54 10.29
C ASP A 254 -7.11 19.06 10.62
N LEU A 255 -7.85 18.35 9.75
CA LEU A 255 -8.14 16.94 9.94
C LEU A 255 -6.89 16.05 9.79
N ARG A 256 -6.03 16.33 8.80
CA ARG A 256 -4.79 15.58 8.57
C ARG A 256 -3.81 15.73 9.72
N ARG A 257 -3.63 16.96 10.21
CA ARG A 257 -2.77 17.23 11.37
C ARG A 257 -3.32 16.60 12.64
N GLN A 258 -4.61 16.75 12.90
CA GLN A 258 -5.27 16.13 14.06
C GLN A 258 -5.08 14.61 14.05
N ALA A 259 -5.36 13.94 12.92
CA ALA A 259 -5.20 12.49 12.82
C ALA A 259 -3.75 12.03 12.99
N ALA A 260 -2.80 12.74 12.39
CA ALA A 260 -1.38 12.44 12.51
C ALA A 260 -0.88 12.62 13.95
N HIS A 261 -1.29 13.70 14.62
CA HIS A 261 -1.00 13.93 16.03
C HIS A 261 -1.60 12.84 16.92
N ASP A 262 -2.89 12.55 16.77
CA ASP A 262 -3.61 11.60 17.62
C ASP A 262 -3.08 10.18 17.51
N LEU A 263 -2.85 9.69 16.28
CA LEU A 263 -2.29 8.35 16.07
C LEU A 263 -0.79 8.32 16.38
N GLY A 264 -0.07 9.42 16.12
CA GLY A 264 1.36 9.56 16.41
C GLY A 264 1.69 9.49 17.89
N ALA A 265 0.81 10.02 18.75
CA ALA A 265 0.93 10.00 20.20
C ALA A 265 0.14 8.86 20.87
N MET A 266 -0.54 8.01 20.10
CA MET A 266 -1.41 6.97 20.65
C MET A 266 -0.59 5.88 21.36
N GLU A 267 -0.96 5.61 22.60
CA GLU A 267 -0.43 4.51 23.39
C GLU A 267 -1.58 3.78 24.10
N VAL A 268 -1.59 2.45 24.01
CA VAL A 268 -2.53 1.57 24.73
C VAL A 268 -1.71 0.51 25.45
N ASP A 269 -1.72 0.52 26.79
CA ASP A 269 -0.97 -0.42 27.63
C ASP A 269 0.54 -0.50 27.28
N GLY A 270 1.16 0.64 26.94
CA GLY A 270 2.55 0.73 26.50
C GLY A 270 2.79 0.38 25.02
N TRP A 271 1.73 0.05 24.26
CA TRP A 271 1.81 -0.23 22.84
C TRP A 271 1.52 1.02 22.02
N SER A 272 2.47 1.41 21.17
CA SER A 272 2.34 2.45 20.15
C SER A 272 2.46 1.84 18.76
N PHE A 273 2.05 2.57 17.73
CA PHE A 273 2.29 2.17 16.34
C PHE A 273 3.78 2.13 15.98
N ASP A 274 4.15 1.17 15.15
CA ASP A 274 5.52 0.96 14.67
C ASP A 274 5.86 1.80 13.43
N GLY A 275 4.84 2.29 12.73
CA GLY A 275 4.90 3.12 11.53
C GLY A 275 3.52 3.65 11.15
N PHE A 276 3.42 4.34 10.02
CA PHE A 276 2.16 4.96 9.60
C PHE A 276 1.92 4.85 8.09
N GLY A 277 0.73 4.41 7.71
CA GLY A 277 0.19 4.55 6.36
C GLY A 277 -0.46 5.92 6.19
N ILE A 278 -0.17 6.60 5.08
CA ILE A 278 -0.83 7.83 4.66
C ILE A 278 -1.83 7.43 3.57
N GLY A 279 -3.10 7.40 3.94
CA GLY A 279 -4.20 6.91 3.10
C GLY A 279 -5.23 7.98 2.77
N GLY A 280 -6.35 7.54 2.19
CA GLY A 280 -7.49 8.38 1.82
C GLY A 280 -7.35 9.01 0.45
N ALA A 281 -8.46 9.57 -0.06
CA ALA A 281 -8.47 10.23 -1.36
C ALA A 281 -7.73 11.59 -1.28
N LEU A 282 -6.75 11.77 -2.16
CA LEU A 282 -5.88 12.94 -2.23
C LEU A 282 -5.96 13.52 -3.64
N GLU A 283 -6.06 14.84 -3.77
CA GLU A 283 -5.81 15.48 -5.07
C GLU A 283 -4.32 15.49 -5.35
N LYS A 284 -3.96 15.15 -6.59
CA LYS A 284 -2.58 15.04 -7.04
C LYS A 284 -1.82 16.35 -6.84
N GLU A 285 -2.47 17.47 -7.12
CA GLU A 285 -1.91 18.81 -6.99
C GLU A 285 -1.52 19.16 -5.54
N ASN A 286 -2.20 18.55 -4.57
CA ASN A 286 -2.00 18.78 -3.14
C ASN A 286 -1.19 17.68 -2.45
N LEU A 287 -0.71 16.68 -3.19
CA LEU A 287 -0.05 15.49 -2.64
C LEU A 287 1.10 15.85 -1.69
N GLY A 288 2.06 16.65 -2.17
CA GLY A 288 3.23 17.04 -1.38
C GLY A 288 2.86 17.86 -0.15
N THR A 289 1.87 18.74 -0.27
CA THR A 289 1.37 19.57 0.82
C THR A 289 0.74 18.72 1.92
N ILE A 290 -0.15 17.78 1.55
CA ILE A 290 -0.85 16.92 2.51
C ILE A 290 0.12 15.95 3.19
N VAL A 291 1.03 15.32 2.44
CA VAL A 291 2.10 14.49 3.01
C VAL A 291 2.98 15.34 3.93
N GLY A 292 3.26 16.58 3.56
CA GLY A 292 3.98 17.56 4.38
C GLY A 292 3.34 17.80 5.74
N TRP A 293 2.02 18.08 5.76
CA TRP A 293 1.26 18.28 7.01
C TRP A 293 1.31 17.06 7.92
N VAL A 294 1.10 15.87 7.35
CA VAL A 294 1.11 14.62 8.12
C VAL A 294 2.51 14.37 8.71
N THR A 295 3.55 14.54 7.91
CA THR A 295 4.94 14.28 8.35
C THR A 295 5.50 15.33 9.31
N ASP A 296 4.89 16.52 9.40
CA ASP A 296 5.22 17.52 10.44
C ASP A 296 4.81 17.01 11.83
N GLU A 297 3.69 16.30 11.93
CA GLU A 297 3.12 15.85 13.21
C GLU A 297 3.64 14.46 13.61
N LEU A 298 3.92 13.58 12.63
CA LEU A 298 4.29 12.19 12.92
C LEU A 298 5.67 12.07 13.58
N PRO A 299 5.85 11.12 14.52
CA PRO A 299 7.14 10.84 15.14
C PRO A 299 8.23 10.61 14.11
N GLU A 300 9.41 11.19 14.39
CA GLU A 300 10.48 11.21 13.40
C GLU A 300 11.05 9.80 13.13
N GLN A 301 11.15 8.98 14.17
CA GLN A 301 11.77 7.64 14.11
C GLN A 301 10.80 6.54 13.66
N ARG A 302 9.71 6.92 12.99
CA ARG A 302 8.68 5.99 12.50
C ARG A 302 8.57 6.11 10.97
N PRO A 303 8.57 4.99 10.25
CA PRO A 303 8.49 4.99 8.79
C PRO A 303 7.07 5.37 8.34
N ARG A 304 6.99 5.98 7.16
CA ARG A 304 5.72 6.43 6.55
C ARG A 304 5.51 5.75 5.19
N HIS A 305 4.39 5.06 5.03
CA HIS A 305 3.98 4.40 3.78
C HIS A 305 2.92 5.25 3.07
N LEU A 306 3.15 5.68 1.83
CA LEU A 306 2.14 6.35 1.03
C LEU A 306 1.39 5.32 0.17
N LEU A 307 0.10 5.19 0.43
CA LEU A 307 -0.75 4.14 -0.16
C LEU A 307 -1.16 4.49 -1.59
N GLY A 308 -0.94 3.57 -2.54
CA GLY A 308 -1.56 3.58 -3.86
C GLY A 308 -0.93 4.48 -4.94
N ILE A 309 0.33 4.91 -4.79
CA ILE A 309 1.01 5.86 -5.70
C ILE A 309 2.18 5.20 -6.45
N SER A 310 2.32 5.48 -7.76
CA SER A 310 3.45 4.99 -8.57
C SER A 310 3.86 5.87 -9.75
N GLU A 311 3.29 7.06 -9.91
CA GLU A 311 3.69 7.96 -11.01
C GLU A 311 5.02 8.65 -10.69
N VAL A 312 5.77 9.00 -11.74
CA VAL A 312 7.17 9.45 -11.61
C VAL A 312 7.26 10.73 -10.78
N ASP A 313 6.46 11.73 -11.10
CA ASP A 313 6.41 13.01 -10.39
C ASP A 313 5.93 12.86 -8.95
N ASP A 314 4.88 12.06 -8.73
CA ASP A 314 4.29 11.81 -7.42
C ASP A 314 5.28 11.18 -6.44
N LEU A 315 6.11 10.24 -6.90
CA LEU A 315 7.17 9.63 -6.08
C LEU A 315 8.17 10.68 -5.59
N PHE A 316 8.66 11.57 -6.46
CA PHE A 316 9.57 12.65 -6.03
C PHE A 316 8.90 13.61 -5.07
N VAL A 317 7.67 14.03 -5.35
CA VAL A 317 6.90 14.96 -4.52
C VAL A 317 6.68 14.37 -3.13
N ALA A 318 6.24 13.12 -3.05
CA ALA A 318 5.98 12.44 -1.78
C ALA A 318 7.26 12.16 -0.98
N ILE A 319 8.34 11.73 -1.63
CA ILE A 319 9.63 11.50 -0.96
C ILE A 319 10.18 12.83 -0.44
N ALA A 320 10.13 13.90 -1.23
CA ALA A 320 10.53 15.24 -0.78
C ALA A 320 9.69 15.74 0.41
N ALA A 321 8.43 15.32 0.49
CA ALA A 321 7.54 15.57 1.62
C ALA A 321 7.70 14.59 2.79
N GLY A 322 8.59 13.59 2.70
CA GLY A 322 8.99 12.73 3.81
C GLY A 322 8.32 11.35 3.87
N ALA A 323 7.75 10.84 2.78
CA ALA A 323 7.30 9.45 2.66
C ALA A 323 8.48 8.49 2.41
N ASP A 324 8.43 7.30 3.02
CA ASP A 324 9.51 6.30 3.03
C ASP A 324 9.22 5.07 2.17
N THR A 325 7.96 4.66 2.05
CA THR A 325 7.61 3.48 1.23
C THR A 325 6.33 3.72 0.46
N PHE A 326 6.13 2.96 -0.62
CA PHE A 326 5.03 3.15 -1.58
C PHE A 326 4.53 1.81 -2.08
N ASP A 327 3.23 1.71 -2.38
CA ASP A 327 2.67 0.58 -3.11
C ASP A 327 1.77 1.07 -4.24
N CYS A 328 1.64 0.29 -5.31
CA CYS A 328 0.57 0.52 -6.28
C CYS A 328 0.33 -0.73 -7.13
N VAL A 329 -0.95 -0.99 -7.43
CA VAL A 329 -1.33 -2.05 -8.39
C VAL A 329 -1.13 -1.63 -9.84
N SER A 330 -0.90 -0.34 -10.13
CA SER A 330 -0.86 0.19 -11.50
C SER A 330 0.18 -0.52 -12.38
N PRO A 331 1.44 -0.73 -11.95
CA PRO A 331 2.48 -1.31 -12.81
C PRO A 331 2.10 -2.68 -13.39
N SER A 332 1.73 -3.65 -12.53
CA SER A 332 1.24 -4.96 -12.96
C SER A 332 -0.15 -4.92 -13.63
N ARG A 333 -1.04 -3.99 -13.27
CA ARG A 333 -2.39 -3.90 -13.86
C ARG A 333 -2.33 -3.42 -15.32
N VAL A 334 -1.57 -2.37 -15.60
CA VAL A 334 -1.51 -1.78 -16.95
C VAL A 334 -0.62 -2.60 -17.88
N ALA A 335 0.42 -3.27 -17.35
CA ALA A 335 1.26 -4.23 -18.07
C ALA A 335 0.44 -5.31 -18.78
N ARG A 336 -0.50 -5.92 -18.05
CA ARG A 336 -1.39 -6.99 -18.56
C ARG A 336 -2.37 -6.50 -19.63
N ASN A 337 -2.49 -5.18 -19.80
CA ASN A 337 -3.29 -4.53 -20.83
C ASN A 337 -2.40 -3.79 -21.85
N SER A 338 -1.17 -4.25 -22.06
CA SER A 338 -0.19 -3.77 -23.06
C SER A 338 0.39 -2.38 -22.86
N ALA A 339 0.04 -1.70 -21.78
CA ALA A 339 0.66 -0.43 -21.42
C ALA A 339 1.94 -0.68 -20.61
N VAL A 340 3.05 -0.12 -21.07
CA VAL A 340 4.35 -0.24 -20.42
C VAL A 340 4.97 1.13 -20.16
N TYR A 341 5.74 1.22 -19.09
CA TYR A 341 6.50 2.44 -18.75
C TYR A 341 7.84 2.45 -19.47
N THR A 342 8.24 3.60 -19.98
CA THR A 342 9.57 3.80 -20.58
C THR A 342 10.18 5.06 -19.98
N ARG A 343 11.47 5.29 -20.19
CA ARG A 343 12.13 6.55 -19.80
C ARG A 343 11.39 7.78 -20.32
N THR A 344 10.74 7.67 -21.48
CA THR A 344 10.05 8.78 -22.17
C THR A 344 8.53 8.69 -22.10
N GLY A 345 7.99 8.11 -21.02
CA GLY A 345 6.57 8.06 -20.77
C GLY A 345 5.94 6.70 -21.00
N ARG A 346 4.62 6.63 -20.77
CA ARG A 346 3.82 5.41 -20.91
C ARG A 346 3.41 5.18 -22.37
N VAL A 347 3.59 3.96 -22.85
CA VAL A 347 3.31 3.58 -24.24
C VAL A 347 2.47 2.30 -24.29
N ASN A 348 1.78 2.05 -25.41
CA ASN A 348 1.00 0.83 -25.61
C ASN A 348 1.64 -0.05 -26.71
N LEU A 349 2.08 -1.26 -26.34
CA LEU A 349 2.81 -2.17 -27.23
C LEU A 349 1.95 -2.77 -28.34
N THR A 350 0.62 -2.64 -28.30
CA THR A 350 -0.23 -3.01 -29.45
C THR A 350 -0.19 -2.01 -30.60
N GLY A 351 0.42 -0.83 -30.42
CA GLY A 351 0.58 0.19 -31.47
C GLY A 351 1.35 -0.34 -32.69
N ALA A 352 0.94 0.05 -33.90
CA ALA A 352 1.50 -0.46 -35.14
C ALA A 352 3.01 -0.19 -35.30
N ARG A 353 3.54 0.87 -34.67
CA ARG A 353 4.98 1.19 -34.66
C ARG A 353 5.84 0.05 -34.13
N TYR A 354 5.32 -0.75 -33.20
CA TYR A 354 6.05 -1.84 -32.57
C TYR A 354 6.15 -3.09 -33.44
N ARG A 355 5.34 -3.24 -34.49
CA ARG A 355 5.28 -4.44 -35.35
C ARG A 355 6.65 -4.86 -35.91
N ARG A 356 7.54 -3.89 -36.16
CA ARG A 356 8.89 -4.12 -36.71
C ARG A 356 9.99 -3.52 -35.83
N GLN A 357 9.68 -3.19 -34.57
CA GLN A 357 10.70 -2.74 -33.62
C GLN A 357 11.43 -3.95 -33.05
N PHE A 358 12.51 -4.36 -33.73
CA PHE A 358 13.39 -5.47 -33.30
C PHE A 358 14.43 -5.04 -32.23
N ALA A 359 14.14 -3.94 -31.54
CA ALA A 359 14.84 -3.46 -30.36
C ALA A 359 13.99 -3.79 -29.10
N PRO A 360 14.55 -3.73 -27.88
CA PRO A 360 13.77 -3.90 -26.65
C PRO A 360 12.70 -2.81 -26.46
N ILE A 361 11.91 -2.93 -25.39
CA ILE A 361 10.92 -1.91 -25.00
C ILE A 361 11.64 -0.58 -24.69
N ASP A 362 12.72 -0.66 -23.91
CA ASP A 362 13.56 0.46 -23.48
C ASP A 362 15.01 -0.02 -23.43
N GLU A 363 15.92 0.63 -24.16
CA GLU A 363 17.34 0.24 -24.26
C GLU A 363 18.11 0.50 -22.96
N SER A 364 17.60 1.37 -22.08
CA SER A 364 18.20 1.65 -20.78
C SER A 364 17.72 0.70 -19.68
N CYS A 365 16.78 -0.20 -19.99
CA CYS A 365 16.20 -1.13 -19.03
C CYS A 365 16.99 -2.44 -19.00
N ASP A 366 17.32 -2.87 -17.78
CA ASP A 366 18.12 -4.06 -17.49
C ASP A 366 17.26 -5.26 -17.06
N CYS A 367 15.93 -5.16 -17.19
CA CYS A 367 15.02 -6.25 -16.83
C CYS A 367 15.19 -7.46 -17.77
N TYR A 368 14.74 -8.63 -17.31
CA TYR A 368 14.72 -9.86 -18.12
C TYR A 368 14.06 -9.65 -19.48
N THR A 369 12.94 -8.93 -19.51
CA THR A 369 12.20 -8.66 -20.76
C THR A 369 13.02 -7.86 -21.77
N CYS A 370 13.65 -6.76 -21.36
CA CYS A 370 14.42 -5.90 -22.27
C CYS A 370 15.76 -6.53 -22.69
N THR A 371 16.32 -7.43 -21.88
CA THR A 371 17.57 -8.11 -22.21
C THR A 371 17.39 -9.31 -23.16
N HIS A 372 16.18 -9.87 -23.26
CA HIS A 372 15.94 -11.11 -24.01
C HIS A 372 14.93 -10.99 -25.16
N TYR A 373 14.04 -9.98 -25.14
CA TYR A 373 12.95 -9.89 -26.10
C TYR A 373 12.87 -8.53 -26.78
N THR A 374 12.39 -8.55 -28.02
CA THR A 374 12.11 -7.34 -28.78
C THR A 374 10.68 -6.85 -28.54
N ALA A 375 10.46 -5.55 -28.68
CA ALA A 375 9.12 -4.95 -28.64
C ALA A 375 8.21 -5.54 -29.74
N ALA A 376 8.76 -5.92 -30.90
CA ALA A 376 8.02 -6.61 -31.96
C ALA A 376 7.49 -7.99 -31.53
N TYR A 377 8.28 -8.77 -30.79
CA TYR A 377 7.83 -10.04 -30.27
C TYR A 377 6.69 -9.86 -29.26
N ILE A 378 6.82 -8.90 -28.34
CA ILE A 378 5.80 -8.63 -27.33
C ILE A 378 4.52 -8.07 -27.97
N HIS A 379 4.64 -7.20 -28.97
CA HIS A 379 3.52 -6.76 -29.81
C HIS A 379 2.78 -7.97 -30.41
N HIS A 380 3.52 -8.92 -30.99
CA HIS A 380 2.94 -10.15 -31.51
C HIS A 380 2.22 -10.96 -30.43
N LEU A 381 2.82 -11.16 -29.25
CA LEU A 381 2.17 -11.89 -28.15
C LEU A 381 0.83 -11.27 -27.74
N PHE A 382 0.73 -9.95 -27.66
CA PHE A 382 -0.56 -9.29 -27.40
C PHE A 382 -1.56 -9.49 -28.52
N ARG A 383 -1.14 -9.43 -29.78
CA ARG A 383 -2.01 -9.68 -30.94
C ARG A 383 -2.49 -11.13 -30.98
N ALA A 384 -1.64 -12.07 -30.57
CA ALA A 384 -1.94 -13.50 -30.47
C ALA A 384 -2.71 -13.86 -29.18
N LYS A 385 -2.85 -12.93 -28.22
CA LYS A 385 -3.46 -13.14 -26.90
C LYS A 385 -2.71 -14.19 -26.04
N GLU A 386 -1.40 -14.25 -26.20
CA GLU A 386 -0.54 -15.16 -25.44
C GLU A 386 -0.30 -14.65 -24.01
N MET A 387 -0.42 -15.55 -23.03
CA MET A 387 -0.25 -15.22 -21.60
C MET A 387 1.13 -14.63 -21.29
N LEU A 388 2.16 -15.06 -22.01
CA LEU A 388 3.54 -14.59 -21.85
C LEU A 388 3.67 -13.06 -21.99
N SER A 389 2.80 -12.41 -22.77
CA SER A 389 2.78 -10.94 -22.89
C SER A 389 2.61 -10.26 -21.53
N SER A 390 1.74 -10.81 -20.68
CA SER A 390 1.45 -10.30 -19.33
C SER A 390 2.65 -10.48 -18.41
N THR A 391 3.30 -11.64 -18.43
CA THR A 391 4.50 -11.92 -17.64
C THR A 391 5.64 -10.95 -18.01
N LEU A 392 5.98 -10.86 -19.29
CA LEU A 392 7.08 -10.02 -19.76
C LEU A 392 6.84 -8.53 -19.47
N CYS A 393 5.63 -8.02 -19.72
CA CYS A 393 5.33 -6.62 -19.43
C CYS A 393 5.28 -6.32 -17.93
N THR A 394 4.86 -7.28 -17.11
CA THR A 394 4.83 -7.09 -15.65
C THR A 394 6.24 -7.02 -15.08
N ILE A 395 7.14 -7.93 -15.48
CA ILE A 395 8.56 -7.86 -15.10
C ILE A 395 9.15 -6.49 -15.47
N HIS A 396 8.85 -6.00 -16.69
CA HIS A 396 9.35 -4.71 -17.14
C HIS A 396 8.81 -3.54 -16.33
N ASN A 397 7.49 -3.46 -16.11
CA ASN A 397 6.87 -2.34 -15.40
C ASN A 397 7.26 -2.32 -13.91
N GLU A 398 7.32 -3.48 -13.25
CA GLU A 398 7.75 -3.55 -11.86
C GLU A 398 9.23 -3.13 -11.74
N ARG A 399 10.12 -3.61 -12.63
CA ARG A 399 11.53 -3.16 -12.65
C ARG A 399 11.63 -1.65 -12.85
N PHE A 400 10.83 -1.06 -13.74
CA PHE A 400 10.85 0.39 -13.99
C PHE A 400 10.61 1.20 -12.71
N VAL A 401 9.56 0.85 -11.94
CA VAL A 401 9.18 1.61 -10.75
C VAL A 401 10.11 1.31 -9.58
N VAL A 402 10.45 0.03 -9.33
CA VAL A 402 11.41 -0.35 -8.29
C VAL A 402 12.76 0.35 -8.51
N ARG A 403 13.28 0.30 -9.74
CA ARG A 403 14.55 0.96 -10.07
C ARG A 403 14.48 2.48 -9.94
N LEU A 404 13.36 3.11 -10.31
CA LEU A 404 13.18 4.55 -10.10
C LEU A 404 13.32 4.91 -8.62
N VAL A 405 12.65 4.17 -7.72
CA VAL A 405 12.73 4.45 -6.28
C VAL A 405 14.12 4.12 -5.73
N ASP A 406 14.81 3.10 -6.24
CA ASP A 406 16.21 2.81 -5.91
C ASP A 406 17.16 3.95 -6.32
N GLU A 407 16.98 4.51 -7.52
CA GLU A 407 17.76 5.66 -8.01
C GLU A 407 17.49 6.90 -7.13
N ILE A 408 16.23 7.16 -6.75
CA ILE A 408 15.88 8.25 -5.82
C ILE A 408 16.56 8.05 -4.47
N ARG A 409 16.52 6.84 -3.92
CA ARG A 409 17.18 6.50 -2.66
C ARG A 409 18.68 6.76 -2.72
N ALA A 410 19.34 6.37 -3.81
CA ALA A 410 20.77 6.61 -4.00
C ALA A 410 21.11 8.11 -4.15
N ALA A 411 20.22 8.91 -4.75
CA ALA A 411 20.43 10.33 -4.97
C ALA A 411 20.36 11.17 -3.68
N ILE A 412 19.66 10.71 -2.64
CA ILE A 412 19.55 11.42 -1.34
C ILE A 412 20.93 11.63 -0.69
N PRO A 413 21.71 10.59 -0.35
CA PRO A 413 23.04 10.77 0.24
C PRO A 413 24.07 11.36 -0.74
N ALA A 414 23.85 11.23 -2.05
CA ALA A 414 24.73 11.79 -3.08
C ALA A 414 24.55 13.30 -3.27
N GLY A 415 23.42 13.88 -2.83
CA GLY A 415 23.08 15.28 -3.09
C GLY A 415 22.54 15.53 -4.50
N ASP A 416 22.14 14.48 -5.23
CA ASP A 416 21.71 14.54 -6.63
C ASP A 416 20.17 14.48 -6.79
N PHE A 417 19.42 14.51 -5.68
CA PHE A 417 17.96 14.31 -5.69
C PHE A 417 17.22 15.26 -6.64
N ASP A 418 17.51 16.57 -6.57
CA ASP A 418 16.83 17.57 -7.40
C ASP A 418 17.21 17.45 -8.88
N ALA A 419 18.48 17.16 -9.18
CA ALA A 419 18.96 16.92 -10.54
C ALA A 419 18.32 15.67 -11.16
N LEU A 420 18.24 14.58 -10.39
CA LEU A 420 17.55 13.35 -10.81
C LEU A 420 16.06 13.60 -11.05
N ARG A 421 15.38 14.37 -10.16
CA ARG A 421 13.98 14.75 -10.36
C ARG A 421 13.77 15.49 -11.67
N GLU A 422 14.59 16.51 -11.93
CA GLU A 422 14.50 17.30 -13.15
C GLU A 422 14.74 16.43 -14.39
N GLU A 423 15.78 15.60 -14.39
CA GLU A 423 16.08 14.67 -15.48
C GLU A 423 14.91 13.70 -15.73
N ARG A 424 14.46 12.99 -14.68
CA ARG A 424 13.45 11.93 -14.81
C ARG A 424 12.09 12.49 -15.22
N THR A 425 11.67 13.62 -14.65
CA THR A 425 10.39 14.25 -15.00
C THR A 425 10.43 14.82 -16.42
N ALA A 426 11.50 15.54 -16.80
CA ALA A 426 11.64 16.08 -18.14
C ALA A 426 11.72 14.99 -19.20
N ALA A 427 12.42 13.89 -18.93
CA ALA A 427 12.47 12.74 -19.82
C ALA A 427 11.10 12.09 -19.98
N TYR A 428 10.37 11.84 -18.89
CA TYR A 428 9.15 11.04 -18.89
C TYR A 428 7.92 11.79 -19.44
N TYR A 429 7.75 13.07 -19.09
CA TYR A 429 6.61 13.88 -19.52
C TYR A 429 6.93 14.78 -20.72
N GLY A 430 8.20 14.87 -21.13
CA GLY A 430 8.72 15.87 -22.05
C GLY A 430 8.99 17.20 -21.35
N ALA A 431 9.83 18.05 -21.94
CA ALA A 431 9.90 19.45 -21.51
C ALA A 431 8.48 20.07 -21.58
N PRO A 432 8.06 20.90 -20.60
CA PRO A 432 6.81 21.64 -20.73
C PRO A 432 6.86 22.36 -22.09
N ARG A 433 5.86 22.06 -22.93
CA ARG A 433 5.74 22.68 -24.25
C ARG A 433 5.53 24.18 -24.13
#